data_AF-A0A4R6BKG3-F1
#
_entry.id   AF-A0A4R6BKG3-F1
#
_cell.length_a   1.000
_cell.length_b   1.000
_cell.length_c   1.000
_cell.angle_alpha   90.00
_cell.angle_beta   90.00
_cell.angle_gamma   90.00
#
_symmetry.space_group_name_H-M   'P 1'
#
loop_
_entity.id
_entity.type
_entity.pdbx_description
1 polymer ?
#
loop_
_entity_poly.entity_id
_entity_poly.type
_entity_poly.pdbx_seq_one_letter_code
_entity_poly.pdbx_strand_id
1 'polypeptide(L)'
;MNNVEIFRNEYIDPQNKPFTDQLHKLLLNYSSGQYDKLDPQKEYIQNLFEACEGMEPSMLPYASITTKVFNFDEKNKENDLNDFKGFISECLLEHYNHYVTGEEELKRYSSQYKVLRKFIEHFDLAVSQRNSLYVRQNSDINRFNKFIKKHEKKLEEFGQLETRIDKLSEDKNQIYTQFVAILGIFTSIMFAVIGGFNEVTTLAKSVHSTPLPKLLIFLSLVMLGINFLVFMSYNAISKLTNLPLRSCHCEKDGNGNVIDCNCRFHEKHPTVVISSTVFILIALLGFTLGALYDEEPNMQIAPLNDELVSEYLIALVPISLIGYILFRLFKLRDKL
;
A
#
# COMPACT_ATOMS: atom_id res chain seq x y z
N MET A 1 82.56 13.81 -4.67
CA MET A 1 81.11 14.01 -4.52
C MET A 1 80.77 13.90 -3.04
N ASN A 2 79.93 14.79 -2.54
CA ASN A 2 79.68 14.95 -1.10
C ASN A 2 78.79 13.78 -0.61
N ASN A 3 79.18 13.08 0.45
CA ASN A 3 78.50 11.85 0.94
C ASN A 3 77.00 12.07 1.24
N VAL A 4 76.60 13.30 1.55
CA VAL A 4 75.20 13.70 1.79
C VAL A 4 74.38 13.72 0.50
N GLU A 5 74.99 14.10 -0.62
CA GLU A 5 74.36 14.13 -1.94
C GLU A 5 74.15 12.70 -2.48
N ILE A 6 75.12 11.81 -2.21
CA ILE A 6 75.02 10.39 -2.52
C ILE A 6 73.87 9.77 -1.71
N PHE A 7 73.84 10.00 -0.39
CA PHE A 7 72.77 9.49 0.47
C PHE A 7 71.37 9.99 0.06
N ARG A 8 71.24 11.28 -0.28
CA ARG A 8 69.95 11.83 -0.74
C ARG A 8 69.49 11.19 -2.04
N ASN A 9 70.39 11.03 -3.01
CA ASN A 9 70.06 10.46 -4.33
C ASN A 9 69.82 8.95 -4.27
N GLU A 10 70.46 8.23 -3.36
CA GLU A 10 70.24 6.79 -3.18
C GLU A 10 68.97 6.51 -2.36
N TYR A 11 68.75 7.19 -1.22
CA TYR A 11 67.75 6.77 -0.23
C TYR A 11 66.50 7.66 -0.14
N ILE A 12 66.56 8.93 -0.58
CA ILE A 12 65.43 9.89 -0.45
C ILE A 12 64.70 10.08 -1.79
N ASP A 13 65.44 10.15 -2.90
CA ASP A 13 64.87 10.28 -4.26
C ASP A 13 65.47 9.22 -5.20
N PRO A 14 65.24 7.91 -4.92
CA PRO A 14 65.85 6.84 -5.69
C PRO A 14 65.42 6.96 -7.16
N GLN A 15 66.39 6.82 -8.08
CA GLN A 15 66.17 6.87 -9.54
C GLN A 15 65.40 5.66 -10.07
N ASN A 16 64.22 5.40 -9.53
CA ASN A 16 63.36 4.26 -9.90
C ASN A 16 62.39 4.60 -11.04
N LYS A 17 62.33 5.87 -11.49
CA LYS A 17 61.45 6.31 -12.57
C LYS A 17 61.57 5.44 -13.84
N PRO A 18 62.77 5.09 -14.33
CA PRO A 18 62.90 4.26 -15.54
C PRO A 18 62.24 2.89 -15.38
N PHE A 19 62.49 2.20 -14.26
CA PHE A 19 61.86 0.92 -13.94
C PHE A 19 60.34 1.06 -13.83
N THR A 20 59.87 2.08 -13.13
CA THR A 20 58.45 2.29 -12.88
C THR A 20 57.70 2.61 -14.17
N ASP A 21 58.30 3.36 -15.09
CA ASP A 21 57.74 3.70 -16.40
C ASP A 21 57.71 2.50 -17.35
N GLN A 22 58.79 1.71 -17.40
CA GLN A 22 58.81 0.48 -18.20
C GLN A 22 57.81 -0.55 -17.68
N LEU A 23 57.70 -0.69 -16.35
CA LEU A 23 56.66 -1.51 -15.72
C LEU A 23 55.25 -1.03 -16.10
N HIS A 24 55.02 0.28 -16.16
CA HIS A 24 53.72 0.82 -16.56
C HIS A 24 53.37 0.43 -18.00
N LYS A 25 54.32 0.62 -18.92
CA LYS A 25 54.16 0.30 -20.35
C LYS A 25 53.88 -1.19 -20.53
N LEU A 26 54.63 -2.04 -19.82
CA LEU A 26 54.45 -3.49 -19.86
C LEU A 26 53.04 -3.90 -19.37
N LEU A 27 52.57 -3.33 -18.27
CA LEU A 27 51.22 -3.58 -17.74
C LEU A 27 50.09 -3.06 -18.65
N LEU A 28 50.25 -1.87 -19.23
CA LEU A 28 49.26 -1.30 -20.15
C LEU A 28 49.16 -2.11 -21.45
N ASN A 29 50.32 -2.41 -22.05
CA ASN A 29 50.38 -3.30 -23.20
C ASN A 29 49.74 -4.65 -22.84
N TYR A 30 49.94 -5.12 -21.59
CA TYR A 30 49.30 -6.35 -21.15
C TYR A 30 47.78 -6.29 -21.20
N SER A 31 47.22 -5.26 -20.58
CA SER A 31 45.78 -5.05 -20.50
C SER A 31 45.07 -4.81 -21.84
N SER A 32 45.82 -4.41 -22.88
CA SER A 32 45.26 -4.03 -24.19
C SER A 32 45.05 -5.21 -25.16
N GLY A 33 45.43 -6.43 -24.78
CA GLY A 33 45.24 -7.64 -25.60
C GLY A 33 46.14 -7.70 -26.84
N GLN A 34 47.20 -6.89 -26.92
CA GLN A 34 48.16 -6.89 -28.03
C GLN A 34 49.19 -8.05 -27.98
N TYR A 35 48.86 -9.17 -27.30
CA TYR A 35 49.80 -10.25 -26.99
C TYR A 35 50.12 -11.21 -28.11
N ASP A 36 49.26 -11.32 -29.13
CA ASP A 36 49.40 -12.32 -30.20
C ASP A 36 50.54 -12.04 -31.21
N LYS A 37 51.46 -11.10 -30.92
CA LYS A 37 52.62 -10.79 -31.78
C LYS A 37 53.93 -11.02 -31.03
N LEU A 38 54.42 -12.26 -31.10
CA LEU A 38 55.51 -12.87 -30.33
C LEU A 38 56.94 -12.55 -30.88
N ASP A 39 57.31 -11.27 -30.97
CA ASP A 39 58.69 -10.83 -31.25
C ASP A 39 59.09 -9.53 -30.50
N PRO A 40 58.23 -8.49 -30.40
CA PRO A 40 58.49 -7.30 -29.57
C PRO A 40 58.54 -7.54 -28.04
N GLN A 41 58.18 -8.74 -27.55
CA GLN A 41 58.13 -9.06 -26.11
C GLN A 41 59.52 -9.18 -25.48
N LYS A 42 60.53 -9.57 -26.26
CA LYS A 42 61.94 -9.57 -25.81
C LYS A 42 62.43 -8.15 -25.55
N GLU A 43 62.02 -7.18 -26.37
CA GLU A 43 62.45 -5.79 -26.24
C GLU A 43 61.93 -5.15 -24.95
N TYR A 44 60.68 -5.38 -24.55
CA TYR A 44 60.14 -4.81 -23.31
C TYR A 44 60.74 -5.43 -22.04
N ILE A 45 60.98 -6.74 -22.06
CA ILE A 45 61.65 -7.42 -20.94
C ILE A 45 63.11 -6.99 -20.87
N GLN A 46 63.77 -6.81 -22.01
CA GLN A 46 65.13 -6.30 -22.07
C GLN A 46 65.22 -4.84 -21.61
N ASN A 47 64.27 -3.99 -22.00
CA ASN A 47 64.14 -2.62 -21.49
C ASN A 47 63.88 -2.58 -19.97
N LEU A 48 63.08 -3.52 -19.46
CA LEU A 48 62.86 -3.66 -18.01
C LEU A 48 64.13 -4.15 -17.30
N PHE A 49 64.86 -5.07 -17.93
CA PHE A 49 66.11 -5.65 -17.41
C PHE A 49 67.25 -4.62 -17.38
N GLU A 50 67.38 -3.81 -18.43
CA GLU A 50 68.30 -2.67 -18.51
C GLU A 50 67.92 -1.60 -17.48
N ALA A 51 66.62 -1.34 -17.27
CA ALA A 51 66.16 -0.43 -16.23
C ALA A 51 66.44 -0.90 -14.79
N CYS A 52 66.87 -2.17 -14.61
CA CYS A 52 67.34 -2.69 -13.33
C CYS A 52 68.86 -2.54 -13.13
N GLU A 53 69.62 -2.08 -14.13
CA GLU A 53 71.06 -1.92 -14.01
C GLU A 53 71.41 -0.87 -12.93
N GLY A 54 72.27 -1.25 -11.98
CA GLY A 54 72.66 -0.39 -10.86
C GLY A 54 71.61 -0.24 -9.74
N MET A 55 70.45 -0.90 -9.84
CA MET A 55 69.42 -0.84 -8.81
C MET A 55 69.70 -1.83 -7.67
N GLU A 56 69.61 -1.34 -6.43
CA GLU A 56 69.65 -2.23 -5.26
C GLU A 56 68.29 -2.91 -5.05
N PRO A 57 68.21 -4.22 -4.80
CA PRO A 57 66.93 -4.91 -4.57
C PRO A 57 66.10 -4.38 -3.39
N SER A 58 66.71 -3.66 -2.45
CA SER A 58 66.03 -3.01 -1.32
C SER A 58 65.30 -1.72 -1.72
N MET A 59 65.69 -1.11 -2.83
CA MET A 59 65.20 0.19 -3.30
C MET A 59 63.99 0.10 -4.23
N LEU A 60 63.39 -1.08 -4.35
CA LEU A 60 62.33 -1.35 -5.30
C LEU A 60 61.05 -0.56 -4.92
N PRO A 61 60.37 0.13 -5.86
CA PRO A 61 59.29 1.06 -5.53
C PRO A 61 57.96 0.35 -5.22
N TYR A 62 57.87 -0.31 -4.06
CA TYR A 62 56.70 -1.11 -3.65
C TYR A 62 55.39 -0.33 -3.69
N ALA A 63 55.38 0.90 -3.18
CA ALA A 63 54.18 1.75 -3.20
C ALA A 63 53.63 1.95 -4.63
N SER A 64 54.51 2.20 -5.60
CA SER A 64 54.09 2.39 -7.00
C SER A 64 53.55 1.11 -7.62
N ILE A 65 54.12 -0.05 -7.27
CA ILE A 65 53.65 -1.36 -7.73
C ILE A 65 52.27 -1.64 -7.16
N THR A 66 52.10 -1.50 -5.84
CA THR A 66 50.82 -1.72 -5.17
C THR A 66 49.74 -0.80 -5.71
N THR A 67 50.00 0.51 -5.85
CA THR A 67 49.03 1.45 -6.42
C THR A 67 48.61 1.04 -7.84
N LYS A 68 49.55 0.60 -8.68
CA LYS A 68 49.22 0.15 -10.04
C LYS A 68 48.37 -1.13 -10.04
N VAL A 69 48.67 -2.09 -9.18
CA VAL A 69 47.87 -3.32 -9.05
C VAL A 69 46.45 -3.03 -8.58
N PHE A 70 46.29 -2.12 -7.62
CA PHE A 70 44.98 -1.72 -7.09
C PHE A 70 44.16 -0.90 -8.10
N ASN A 71 44.81 -0.06 -8.91
CA ASN A 71 44.16 0.75 -9.94
C ASN A 71 44.01 0.02 -11.29
N PHE A 72 44.44 -1.25 -11.39
CA PHE A 72 44.32 -2.02 -12.62
C PHE A 72 42.84 -2.35 -12.88
N ASP A 73 42.31 -1.80 -13.98
CA ASP A 73 40.88 -1.70 -14.31
C ASP A 73 40.14 -3.05 -14.19
N GLU A 74 39.04 -3.09 -13.42
CA GLU A 74 38.23 -4.29 -13.12
C GLU A 74 37.54 -4.90 -14.34
N LYS A 75 37.52 -4.20 -15.49
CA LYS A 75 36.96 -4.73 -16.74
C LYS A 75 37.75 -5.91 -17.30
N ASN A 76 39.03 -6.02 -16.94
CA ASN A 76 39.92 -7.12 -17.27
C ASN A 76 40.00 -8.05 -16.05
N LYS A 77 39.76 -9.33 -16.28
CA LYS A 77 39.40 -10.32 -15.23
C LYS A 77 40.55 -10.53 -14.26
N GLU A 78 40.23 -11.05 -13.08
CA GLU A 78 41.18 -11.49 -12.04
C GLU A 78 42.28 -12.43 -12.57
N ASN A 79 42.00 -13.16 -13.65
CA ASN A 79 42.98 -14.01 -14.35
C ASN A 79 44.11 -13.18 -14.99
N ASP A 80 43.86 -11.95 -15.44
CA ASP A 80 44.82 -11.17 -16.23
C ASP A 80 46.07 -10.77 -15.43
N LEU A 81 45.95 -10.50 -14.13
CA LEU A 81 47.11 -10.16 -13.28
C LEU A 81 47.93 -11.40 -12.88
N ASN A 82 47.28 -12.54 -12.64
CA ASN A 82 47.98 -13.80 -12.36
C ASN A 82 48.66 -14.34 -13.62
N ASP A 83 48.01 -14.20 -14.78
CA ASP A 83 48.56 -14.58 -16.08
C ASP A 83 49.76 -13.68 -16.45
N PHE A 84 49.70 -12.38 -16.13
CA PHE A 84 50.85 -11.45 -16.27
C PHE A 84 52.08 -11.88 -15.46
N LYS A 85 51.88 -12.37 -14.24
CA LYS A 85 52.97 -12.90 -13.41
C LYS A 85 53.61 -14.12 -14.07
N GLY A 86 52.78 -15.05 -14.57
CA GLY A 86 53.23 -16.23 -15.30
C GLY A 86 54.08 -15.84 -16.51
N PHE A 87 53.57 -14.90 -17.30
CA PHE A 87 54.26 -14.35 -18.47
C PHE A 87 55.62 -13.74 -18.14
N ILE A 88 55.71 -12.83 -17.16
CA ILE A 88 56.99 -12.23 -16.76
C ILE A 88 57.99 -13.30 -16.30
N SER A 89 57.52 -14.30 -15.55
CA SER A 89 58.38 -15.37 -15.03
C SER A 89 58.95 -16.22 -16.15
N GLU A 90 58.14 -16.53 -17.16
CA GLU A 90 58.54 -17.30 -18.34
C GLU A 90 59.55 -16.53 -19.20
N CYS A 91 59.28 -15.27 -19.52
CA CYS A 91 60.21 -14.44 -20.29
C CYS A 91 61.56 -14.24 -19.59
N LEU A 92 61.57 -14.13 -18.25
CA LEU A 92 62.81 -14.03 -17.48
C LEU A 92 63.63 -15.32 -17.52
N LEU A 93 62.95 -16.46 -17.51
CA LEU A 93 63.59 -17.77 -17.59
C LEU A 93 64.19 -17.99 -18.99
N GLU A 94 63.49 -17.59 -20.05
CA GLU A 94 64.02 -17.59 -21.42
C GLU A 94 65.23 -16.66 -21.57
N HIS A 95 65.14 -15.44 -21.05
CA HIS A 95 66.25 -14.49 -21.05
C HIS A 95 67.47 -15.06 -20.32
N TYR A 96 67.26 -15.70 -19.16
CA TYR A 96 68.33 -16.38 -18.43
C TYR A 96 69.01 -17.47 -19.27
N ASN A 97 68.22 -18.36 -19.86
CA ASN A 97 68.75 -19.48 -20.65
C ASN A 97 69.50 -19.02 -21.91
N HIS A 98 69.16 -17.85 -22.47
CA HIS A 98 69.77 -17.33 -23.69
C HIS A 98 71.05 -16.51 -23.43
N TYR A 99 71.07 -15.70 -22.37
CA TYR A 99 72.13 -14.73 -22.10
C TYR A 99 73.08 -15.11 -20.96
N VAL A 100 72.82 -16.21 -20.26
CA VAL A 100 73.69 -16.71 -19.18
C VAL A 100 74.22 -18.09 -19.58
N THR A 101 75.40 -18.10 -20.20
CA THR A 101 76.11 -19.28 -20.68
C THR A 101 77.24 -19.73 -19.75
N GLY A 102 77.65 -18.90 -18.78
CA GLY A 102 78.71 -19.20 -17.81
C GLY A 102 78.71 -18.31 -16.56
N GLU A 103 79.69 -18.55 -15.66
CA GLU A 103 79.77 -17.86 -14.36
C GLU A 103 80.00 -16.34 -14.45
N GLU A 104 80.68 -15.86 -15.47
CA GLU A 104 80.97 -14.43 -15.63
C GLU A 104 79.70 -13.62 -15.93
N GLU A 105 78.87 -14.12 -16.85
CA GLU A 105 77.57 -13.52 -17.20
C GLU A 105 76.60 -13.59 -16.02
N LEU A 106 76.61 -14.71 -15.29
CA LEU A 106 75.82 -14.86 -14.07
C LEU A 106 76.18 -13.80 -13.02
N LYS A 107 77.48 -13.54 -12.81
CA LYS A 107 77.95 -12.48 -11.90
C LYS A 107 77.57 -11.09 -12.41
N ARG A 108 77.71 -10.83 -13.71
CA ARG A 108 77.37 -9.56 -14.36
C ARG A 108 75.89 -9.20 -14.20
N TYR A 109 75.01 -10.18 -14.34
CA TYR A 109 73.56 -9.99 -14.36
C TYR A 109 72.85 -10.30 -13.03
N SER A 110 73.61 -10.75 -12.01
CA SER A 110 73.05 -11.22 -10.73
C SER A 110 72.17 -10.17 -10.04
N SER A 111 72.53 -8.89 -10.14
CA SER A 111 71.80 -7.80 -9.47
C SER A 111 70.41 -7.58 -10.08
N GLN A 112 70.32 -7.55 -11.41
CA GLN A 112 69.09 -7.34 -12.17
C GLN A 112 68.09 -8.48 -11.92
N TYR A 113 68.56 -9.73 -11.96
CA TYR A 113 67.70 -10.89 -11.65
C TYR A 113 67.18 -10.86 -10.20
N LYS A 114 67.97 -10.40 -9.24
CA LYS A 114 67.52 -10.24 -7.84
C LYS A 114 66.45 -9.15 -7.69
N VAL A 115 66.62 -8.02 -8.38
CA VAL A 115 65.63 -6.93 -8.42
C VAL A 115 64.32 -7.44 -9.03
N LEU A 116 64.38 -8.08 -10.20
CA LEU A 116 63.18 -8.58 -10.89
C LEU A 116 62.46 -9.68 -10.11
N ARG A 117 63.20 -10.58 -9.46
CA ARG A 117 62.61 -11.58 -8.56
C ARG A 117 61.84 -10.91 -7.42
N LYS A 118 62.45 -9.93 -6.74
CA LYS A 118 61.75 -9.19 -5.68
C LYS A 118 60.54 -8.43 -6.20
N PHE A 119 60.62 -7.87 -7.40
CA PHE A 119 59.47 -7.25 -8.04
C PHE A 119 58.31 -8.24 -8.19
N ILE A 120 58.56 -9.45 -8.72
CA ILE A 120 57.53 -10.49 -8.89
C ILE A 120 56.90 -10.87 -7.55
N GLU A 121 57.71 -11.06 -6.50
CA GLU A 121 57.23 -11.39 -5.15
C GLU A 121 56.32 -10.27 -4.60
N HIS A 122 56.71 -9.00 -4.74
CA HIS A 122 55.90 -7.88 -4.28
C HIS A 122 54.65 -7.62 -5.13
N PHE A 123 54.74 -7.88 -6.43
CA PHE A 123 53.60 -7.83 -7.34
C PHE A 123 52.55 -8.87 -6.92
N ASP A 124 52.97 -10.12 -6.66
CA ASP A 124 52.10 -11.20 -6.21
C ASP A 124 51.41 -10.87 -4.87
N LEU A 125 52.17 -10.31 -3.92
CA LEU A 125 51.62 -9.87 -2.65
C LEU A 125 50.56 -8.77 -2.85
N ALA A 126 50.82 -7.78 -3.71
CA ALA A 126 49.86 -6.73 -4.00
C ALA A 126 48.58 -7.26 -4.68
N VAL A 127 48.71 -8.25 -5.57
CA VAL A 127 47.56 -8.91 -6.22
C VAL A 127 46.73 -9.67 -5.18
N SER A 128 47.38 -10.45 -4.33
CA SER A 128 46.72 -11.18 -3.24
C SER A 128 45.98 -10.24 -2.28
N GLN A 129 46.60 -9.11 -1.93
CA GLN A 129 45.99 -8.08 -1.08
C GLN A 129 44.76 -7.44 -1.73
N ARG A 130 44.83 -7.09 -3.03
CA ARG A 130 43.68 -6.56 -3.77
C ARG A 130 42.50 -7.54 -3.76
N ASN A 131 42.75 -8.81 -4.08
CA ASN A 131 41.66 -9.79 -4.22
C ASN A 131 41.03 -10.11 -2.85
N SER A 132 41.86 -10.29 -1.82
CA SER A 132 41.38 -10.63 -0.47
C SER A 132 40.66 -9.47 0.23
N LEU A 133 41.16 -8.24 0.09
CA LEU A 133 40.60 -7.08 0.77
C LEU A 133 39.57 -6.38 -0.10
N TYR A 134 39.95 -5.88 -1.27
CA TYR A 134 39.11 -4.96 -2.02
C TYR A 134 37.91 -5.67 -2.67
N VAL A 135 38.17 -6.75 -3.42
CA VAL A 135 37.11 -7.45 -4.17
C VAL A 135 36.11 -8.11 -3.21
N ARG A 136 36.62 -8.85 -2.21
CA ARG A 136 35.76 -9.54 -1.25
C ARG A 136 34.97 -8.57 -0.39
N GLN A 137 35.61 -7.54 0.16
CA GLN A 137 34.94 -6.56 1.02
C GLN A 137 33.92 -5.74 0.24
N ASN A 138 34.21 -5.36 -1.01
CA ASN A 138 33.22 -4.66 -1.85
C ASN A 138 32.01 -5.56 -2.16
N SER A 139 32.24 -6.86 -2.39
CA SER A 139 31.15 -7.83 -2.58
C SER A 139 30.28 -7.98 -1.32
N ASP A 140 30.90 -8.00 -0.14
CA ASP A 140 30.20 -8.10 1.14
C ASP A 140 29.43 -6.81 1.46
N ILE A 141 30.02 -5.64 1.22
CA ILE A 141 29.34 -4.33 1.36
C ILE A 141 28.12 -4.27 0.44
N ASN A 142 28.26 -4.68 -0.82
CA ASN A 142 27.15 -4.72 -1.77
C ASN A 142 26.03 -5.68 -1.35
N ARG A 143 26.40 -6.84 -0.78
CA ARG A 143 25.44 -7.79 -0.21
C ARG A 143 24.72 -7.19 1.00
N PHE A 144 25.45 -6.52 1.89
CA PHE A 144 24.91 -5.90 3.09
C PHE A 144 23.95 -4.74 2.73
N ASN A 145 24.30 -3.90 1.76
CA ASN A 145 23.44 -2.84 1.26
C ASN A 145 22.14 -3.36 0.65
N LYS A 146 22.19 -4.48 -0.10
CA LYS A 146 20.98 -5.15 -0.59
C LYS A 146 20.11 -5.68 0.54
N PHE A 147 20.73 -6.22 1.60
CA PHE A 147 20.02 -6.71 2.77
C PHE A 147 19.33 -5.56 3.55
N ILE A 148 20.02 -4.44 3.78
CA ILE A 148 19.47 -3.25 4.43
C ILE A 148 18.26 -2.72 3.65
N LYS A 149 18.38 -2.51 2.33
CA LYS A 149 17.27 -2.04 1.49
C LYS A 149 16.04 -2.96 1.55
N LYS A 150 16.26 -4.27 1.61
CA LYS A 150 15.17 -5.25 1.75
C LYS A 150 14.47 -5.13 3.11
N HIS A 151 15.21 -4.88 4.18
CA HIS A 151 14.66 -4.72 5.52
C HIS A 151 13.95 -3.39 5.71
N GLU A 152 14.46 -2.31 5.12
CA GLU A 152 13.83 -0.99 5.11
C GLU A 152 12.44 -1.05 4.46
N LYS A 153 12.34 -1.70 3.28
CA LYS A 153 11.05 -1.90 2.61
C LYS A 153 10.05 -2.71 3.47
N LYS A 154 10.52 -3.77 4.12
CA LYS A 154 9.67 -4.56 5.04
C LYS A 154 9.18 -3.72 6.22
N LEU A 155 10.03 -2.84 6.76
CA LEU A 155 9.68 -1.98 7.89
C LEU A 155 8.58 -0.97 7.48
N GLU A 156 8.67 -0.43 6.27
CA GLU A 156 7.62 0.43 5.71
C GLU A 156 6.29 -0.32 5.54
N GLU A 157 6.33 -1.56 5.01
CA GLU A 157 5.15 -2.43 4.91
C GLU A 157 4.54 -2.72 6.31
N PHE A 158 5.38 -2.92 7.33
CA PHE A 158 4.92 -3.09 8.72
C PHE A 158 4.25 -1.84 9.29
N GLY A 159 4.82 -0.65 9.07
CA GLY A 159 4.20 0.60 9.50
C GLY A 159 2.84 0.84 8.84
N GLN A 160 2.69 0.49 7.56
CA GLN A 160 1.38 0.54 6.90
C GLN A 160 0.39 -0.47 7.50
N LEU A 161 0.84 -1.66 7.91
CA LEU A 161 -0.01 -2.66 8.55
C LEU A 161 -0.52 -2.17 9.91
N GLU A 162 0.33 -1.55 10.72
CA GLU A 162 -0.03 -0.97 12.01
C GLU A 162 -1.15 0.07 11.87
N THR A 163 -1.01 1.02 10.92
CA THR A 163 -2.06 2.01 10.66
C THR A 163 -3.39 1.39 10.19
N ARG A 164 -3.35 0.26 9.47
CA ARG A 164 -4.58 -0.46 9.06
C ARG A 164 -5.24 -1.16 10.25
N ILE A 165 -4.45 -1.70 11.18
CA ILE A 165 -4.94 -2.32 12.41
C ILE A 165 -5.61 -1.26 13.30
N ASP A 166 -5.00 -0.09 13.44
CA ASP A 166 -5.58 1.01 14.23
C ASP A 166 -6.92 1.47 13.65
N LYS A 167 -7.00 1.68 12.33
CA LYS A 167 -8.27 2.00 11.66
C LYS A 167 -9.32 0.91 11.84
N LEU A 168 -8.93 -0.37 11.73
CA LEU A 168 -9.85 -1.48 11.94
C LEU A 168 -10.36 -1.54 13.39
N SER A 169 -9.52 -1.20 14.37
CA SER A 169 -9.90 -1.11 15.78
C SER A 169 -10.92 0.02 16.01
N GLU A 170 -10.70 1.17 15.38
CA GLU A 170 -11.62 2.31 15.40
C GLU A 170 -12.97 1.95 14.76
N ASP A 171 -12.96 1.38 13.55
CA ASP A 171 -14.14 0.90 12.85
C ASP A 171 -14.92 -0.13 13.69
N LYS A 172 -14.21 -1.06 14.33
CA LYS A 172 -14.81 -2.05 15.24
C LYS A 172 -15.52 -1.38 16.40
N ASN A 173 -14.90 -0.38 17.05
CA ASN A 173 -15.52 0.34 18.16
C ASN A 173 -16.75 1.15 17.72
N GLN A 174 -16.70 1.75 16.53
CA GLN A 174 -17.84 2.43 15.93
C GLN A 174 -18.99 1.45 15.68
N ILE A 175 -18.69 0.27 15.12
CA ILE A 175 -19.68 -0.79 14.88
C ILE A 175 -20.34 -1.24 16.19
N TYR A 176 -19.58 -1.51 17.26
CA TYR A 176 -20.17 -1.87 18.56
C TYR A 176 -21.09 -0.78 19.11
N THR A 177 -20.68 0.48 18.99
CA THR A 177 -21.50 1.62 19.43
C THR A 177 -22.81 1.68 18.65
N GLN A 178 -22.77 1.48 17.34
CA GLN A 178 -23.95 1.40 16.48
C GLN A 178 -24.84 0.21 16.86
N PHE A 179 -24.27 -0.97 17.12
CA PHE A 179 -25.04 -2.14 17.57
C PHE A 179 -25.77 -1.91 18.90
N VAL A 180 -25.08 -1.34 19.89
CA VAL A 180 -25.69 -1.00 21.19
C VAL A 180 -26.84 0.00 21.01
N ALA A 181 -26.65 1.02 20.16
CA ALA A 181 -27.68 2.00 19.89
C ALA A 181 -28.90 1.39 19.16
N ILE A 182 -28.68 0.53 18.15
CA ILE A 182 -29.74 -0.19 17.46
C ILE A 182 -30.50 -1.10 18.43
N LEU A 183 -29.79 -1.82 19.32
CA LEU A 183 -30.40 -2.67 20.33
C LEU A 183 -31.30 -1.84 21.27
N GLY A 184 -30.82 -0.68 21.75
CA GLY A 184 -31.62 0.21 22.59
C GLY A 184 -32.88 0.74 21.91
N ILE A 185 -32.79 1.09 20.62
CA ILE A 185 -33.94 1.49 19.80
C ILE A 185 -34.92 0.32 19.66
N PHE A 186 -34.44 -0.87 19.32
CA PHE A 186 -35.29 -2.06 19.15
C PHE A 186 -36.01 -2.43 20.45
N THR A 187 -35.30 -2.43 21.58
CA THR A 187 -35.88 -2.70 22.90
C THR A 187 -36.97 -1.67 23.24
N SER A 188 -36.75 -0.38 22.93
CA SER A 188 -37.73 0.67 23.18
C SER A 188 -39.01 0.48 22.34
N ILE A 189 -38.86 0.13 21.05
CA ILE A 189 -40.01 -0.20 20.19
C ILE A 189 -40.75 -1.42 20.72
N MET A 190 -40.04 -2.49 21.09
CA MET A 190 -40.66 -3.72 21.61
C MET A 190 -41.49 -3.43 22.86
N PHE A 191 -40.97 -2.64 23.80
CA PHE A 191 -41.75 -2.24 24.98
C PHE A 191 -42.97 -1.38 24.63
N ALA A 192 -42.84 -0.43 23.70
CA ALA A 192 -43.98 0.38 23.26
C ALA A 192 -45.06 -0.46 22.56
N VAL A 193 -44.66 -1.42 21.72
CA VAL A 193 -45.56 -2.33 21.02
C VAL A 193 -46.27 -3.24 22.03
N ILE A 194 -45.54 -3.90 22.93
CA ILE A 194 -46.12 -4.75 23.98
C ILE A 194 -47.08 -3.93 24.87
N GLY A 195 -46.72 -2.70 25.23
CA GLY A 195 -47.60 -1.77 25.94
C GLY A 195 -48.89 -1.46 25.16
N GLY A 196 -48.77 -1.15 23.86
CA GLY A 196 -49.92 -0.92 22.99
C GLY A 196 -50.83 -2.14 22.82
N PHE A 197 -50.25 -3.35 22.73
CA PHE A 197 -51.00 -4.61 22.64
C PHE A 197 -51.81 -4.92 23.91
N ASN A 198 -51.29 -4.58 25.10
CA ASN A 198 -52.00 -4.77 26.36
C ASN A 198 -53.27 -3.91 26.44
N GLU A 199 -53.20 -2.67 25.96
CA GLU A 199 -54.37 -1.77 25.89
C GLU A 199 -55.41 -2.27 24.87
N VAL A 200 -54.97 -2.70 23.69
CA VAL A 200 -55.86 -3.30 22.68
C VAL A 200 -56.54 -4.56 23.20
N THR A 201 -55.81 -5.41 23.94
CA THR A 201 -56.36 -6.63 24.55
C THR A 201 -57.41 -6.31 25.63
N THR A 202 -57.20 -5.25 26.39
CA THR A 202 -58.15 -4.79 27.42
C THR A 202 -59.44 -4.28 26.78
N LEU A 203 -59.33 -3.55 25.68
CA LEU A 203 -60.50 -3.09 24.93
C LEU A 203 -61.24 -4.21 24.22
N ALA A 204 -60.53 -5.18 23.66
CA ALA A 204 -61.12 -6.37 23.06
C ALA A 204 -61.98 -7.15 24.06
N LYS A 205 -61.60 -7.19 25.35
CA LYS A 205 -62.42 -7.79 26.42
C LYS A 205 -63.69 -6.98 26.72
N SER A 206 -63.69 -5.67 26.46
CA SER A 206 -64.84 -4.78 26.65
C SER A 206 -65.72 -4.59 25.40
N VAL A 207 -65.49 -5.38 24.34
CA VAL A 207 -66.19 -5.21 23.05
C VAL A 207 -67.70 -5.41 23.15
N HIS A 208 -68.16 -6.16 24.16
CA HIS A 208 -69.60 -6.38 24.41
C HIS A 208 -70.32 -5.15 24.98
N SER A 209 -69.62 -4.16 25.53
CA SER A 209 -70.21 -2.95 26.13
C SER A 209 -69.78 -1.64 25.47
N THR A 210 -68.90 -1.69 24.46
CA THR A 210 -68.37 -0.51 23.79
C THR A 210 -68.93 -0.36 22.37
N PRO A 211 -69.49 0.80 22.00
CA PRO A 211 -70.02 1.01 20.67
C PRO A 211 -68.86 1.01 19.65
N LEU A 212 -69.06 0.32 18.52
CA LEU A 212 -68.09 0.14 17.43
C LEU A 212 -67.36 1.43 16.99
N PRO A 213 -68.01 2.61 16.91
CA PRO A 213 -67.34 3.88 16.61
C PRO A 213 -66.16 4.22 17.54
N LYS A 214 -66.33 4.03 18.86
CA LYS A 214 -65.30 4.35 19.86
C LYS A 214 -64.09 3.42 19.73
N LEU A 215 -64.35 2.16 19.40
CA LEU A 215 -63.31 1.16 19.19
C LEU A 215 -62.48 1.45 17.93
N LEU A 216 -63.13 1.84 16.82
CA LEU A 216 -62.45 2.20 15.58
C LEU A 216 -61.56 3.45 15.73
N ILE A 217 -62.03 4.48 16.45
CA ILE A 217 -61.26 5.69 16.75
C ILE A 217 -60.05 5.35 17.62
N PHE A 218 -60.24 4.57 18.69
CA PHE A 218 -59.13 4.22 19.57
C PHE A 218 -58.07 3.36 18.87
N LEU A 219 -58.48 2.31 18.15
CA LEU A 219 -57.56 1.38 17.51
C LEU A 219 -56.73 2.05 16.40
N SER A 220 -57.34 2.96 15.65
CA SER A 220 -56.65 3.74 14.61
C SER A 220 -55.63 4.72 15.19
N LEU A 221 -55.95 5.38 16.31
CA LEU A 221 -55.01 6.27 17.02
C LEU A 221 -53.81 5.50 17.57
N VAL A 222 -54.02 4.32 18.17
CA VAL A 222 -52.93 3.47 18.67
C VAL A 222 -52.03 3.00 17.53
N MET A 223 -52.60 2.53 16.42
CA MET A 223 -51.82 2.06 15.27
C MET A 223 -51.05 3.20 14.58
N LEU A 224 -51.63 4.40 14.52
CA LEU A 224 -50.94 5.59 14.03
C LEU A 224 -49.75 5.96 14.94
N GLY A 225 -49.93 5.88 16.26
CA GLY A 225 -48.86 6.08 17.24
C GLY A 225 -47.70 5.07 17.07
N ILE A 226 -48.02 3.78 16.92
CA ILE A 226 -47.02 2.73 16.67
C ILE A 226 -46.29 2.98 15.34
N ASN A 227 -46.99 3.35 14.27
CA ASN A 227 -46.40 3.66 12.97
C ASN A 227 -45.39 4.82 13.05
N PHE A 228 -45.72 5.89 13.79
CA PHE A 228 -44.81 7.02 14.03
C PHE A 228 -43.60 6.64 14.87
N LEU A 229 -43.77 5.82 15.91
CA LEU A 229 -42.67 5.33 16.74
C LEU A 229 -41.68 4.48 15.93
N VAL A 230 -42.19 3.59 15.08
CA VAL A 230 -41.38 2.79 14.17
C VAL A 230 -40.64 3.67 13.17
N PHE A 231 -41.31 4.66 12.57
CA PHE A 231 -40.67 5.61 11.65
C PHE A 231 -39.56 6.43 12.32
N MET A 232 -39.81 6.99 13.50
CA MET A 232 -38.81 7.74 14.27
C MET A 232 -37.59 6.88 14.60
N SER A 233 -37.82 5.62 14.93
CA SER A 233 -36.77 4.64 15.22
C SER A 233 -35.93 4.31 14.00
N TYR A 234 -36.55 4.05 12.84
CA TYR A 234 -35.80 3.88 11.59
C TYR A 234 -35.02 5.14 11.22
N ASN A 235 -35.61 6.32 11.36
CA ASN A 235 -34.93 7.59 11.11
C ASN A 235 -33.75 7.82 12.07
N ALA A 236 -33.86 7.41 13.33
CA ALA A 236 -32.75 7.42 14.28
C ALA A 236 -31.63 6.45 13.87
N ILE A 237 -31.98 5.22 13.46
CA ILE A 237 -31.02 4.23 12.95
C ILE A 237 -30.30 4.76 11.69
N SER A 238 -31.03 5.40 10.77
CA SER A 238 -30.46 6.02 9.57
C SER A 238 -29.43 7.10 9.87
N LYS A 239 -29.69 7.92 10.89
CA LYS A 239 -28.75 8.94 11.34
C LYS A 239 -27.52 8.35 12.05
N LEU A 240 -27.68 7.28 12.82
CA LEU A 240 -26.57 6.63 13.53
C LEU A 240 -25.69 5.76 12.62
N THR A 241 -26.29 5.18 11.58
CA THR A 241 -25.59 4.33 10.59
C THR A 241 -25.12 5.12 9.37
N ASN A 242 -25.48 6.41 9.27
CA ASN A 242 -25.27 7.26 8.08
C ASN A 242 -25.80 6.64 6.77
N LEU A 243 -26.71 5.68 6.85
CA LEU A 243 -27.35 5.07 5.69
C LEU A 243 -28.56 5.90 5.31
N PRO A 244 -28.63 6.46 4.09
CA PRO A 244 -29.76 7.29 3.68
C PRO A 244 -31.03 6.44 3.54
N LEU A 245 -32.02 6.66 4.43
CA LEU A 245 -33.37 6.14 4.25
C LEU A 245 -34.12 6.96 3.21
N ARG A 246 -33.81 6.76 1.92
CA ARG A 246 -34.52 7.42 0.84
C ARG A 246 -34.92 6.38 -0.21
N SER A 247 -36.20 6.33 -0.54
CA SER A 247 -36.71 5.49 -1.64
C SER A 247 -36.62 6.19 -3.01
N CYS A 248 -36.06 7.41 -3.07
CA CYS A 248 -35.97 8.18 -4.29
C CYS A 248 -34.82 7.71 -5.18
N HIS A 249 -35.08 7.60 -6.48
CA HIS A 249 -34.04 7.44 -7.49
C HIS A 249 -33.35 8.79 -7.70
N CYS A 250 -32.19 8.98 -7.08
CA CYS A 250 -31.32 10.10 -7.42
C CYS A 250 -30.43 9.68 -8.60
N GLU A 251 -30.42 10.47 -9.66
CA GLU A 251 -29.52 10.25 -10.79
C GLU A 251 -28.06 10.45 -10.33
N LYS A 252 -27.22 9.47 -10.62
CA LYS A 252 -25.79 9.50 -10.28
C LYS A 252 -25.01 9.86 -11.54
N ASP A 253 -24.02 10.74 -11.41
CA ASP A 253 -23.07 11.01 -12.48
C ASP A 253 -22.23 9.75 -12.81
N GLY A 254 -21.55 9.74 -13.96
CA GLY A 254 -20.61 8.68 -14.37
C GLY A 254 -19.47 8.42 -13.36
N ASN A 255 -19.27 9.32 -12.40
CA ASN A 255 -18.31 9.20 -11.29
C ASN A 255 -18.95 8.81 -9.94
N GLY A 256 -20.24 8.44 -9.90
CA GLY A 256 -20.95 7.97 -8.71
C GLY A 256 -21.46 9.05 -7.76
N ASN A 257 -21.30 10.33 -8.10
CA ASN A 257 -21.77 11.46 -7.29
C ASN A 257 -23.23 11.81 -7.60
N VAL A 258 -24.00 12.16 -6.57
CA VAL A 258 -25.42 12.53 -6.70
C VAL A 258 -25.54 14.01 -7.06
N ILE A 259 -26.06 14.33 -8.25
CA ILE A 259 -26.01 15.69 -8.85
C ILE A 259 -27.08 16.62 -8.28
N ASP A 260 -28.32 16.16 -8.10
CA ASP A 260 -29.35 16.92 -7.39
C ASP A 260 -30.48 15.98 -6.95
N CYS A 261 -30.98 16.15 -5.73
CA CYS A 261 -32.01 15.26 -5.20
C CYS A 261 -32.97 15.98 -4.25
N ASN A 262 -33.86 16.78 -4.85
CA ASN A 262 -34.94 17.49 -4.15
C ASN A 262 -36.22 16.65 -4.12
N CYS A 263 -36.26 15.65 -3.23
CA CYS A 263 -37.43 14.78 -3.09
C CYS A 263 -38.37 15.27 -1.99
N ARG A 264 -39.68 15.27 -2.27
CA ARG A 264 -40.68 15.63 -1.25
C ARG A 264 -40.84 14.49 -0.23
N PHE A 265 -41.32 14.82 0.97
CA PHE A 265 -41.46 13.85 2.09
C PHE A 265 -42.24 12.57 1.69
N HIS A 266 -43.28 12.71 0.87
CA HIS A 266 -44.09 11.61 0.36
C HIS A 266 -43.32 10.62 -0.52
N GLU A 267 -42.39 11.12 -1.33
CA GLU A 267 -41.55 10.29 -2.23
C GLU A 267 -40.41 9.63 -1.45
N LYS A 268 -39.97 10.28 -0.37
CA LYS A 268 -38.89 9.78 0.48
C LYS A 268 -39.32 8.59 1.33
N HIS A 269 -40.55 8.60 1.84
CA HIS A 269 -41.09 7.58 2.75
C HIS A 269 -42.53 7.16 2.37
N PRO A 270 -42.75 6.55 1.20
CA PRO A 270 -44.10 6.25 0.70
C PRO A 270 -44.90 5.34 1.63
N THR A 271 -44.25 4.34 2.25
CA THR A 271 -44.91 3.37 3.14
C THR A 271 -45.54 4.03 4.37
N VAL A 272 -44.84 4.98 5.00
CA VAL A 272 -45.32 5.67 6.21
C VAL A 272 -46.48 6.61 5.88
N VAL A 273 -46.42 7.27 4.72
CA VAL A 273 -47.49 8.17 4.30
C VAL A 273 -48.75 7.37 3.92
N ILE A 274 -48.60 6.26 3.21
CA ILE A 274 -49.73 5.37 2.88
C ILE A 274 -50.34 4.79 4.16
N SER A 275 -49.54 4.23 5.06
CA SER A 275 -50.05 3.62 6.30
C SER A 275 -50.73 4.64 7.22
N SER A 276 -50.11 5.81 7.44
CA SER A 276 -50.72 6.89 8.23
C SER A 276 -52.00 7.40 7.59
N THR A 277 -52.06 7.50 6.26
CA THR A 277 -53.29 7.86 5.55
C THR A 277 -54.38 6.85 5.88
N VAL A 278 -54.14 5.55 5.68
CA VAL A 278 -55.13 4.48 5.97
C VAL A 278 -55.65 4.53 7.42
N PHE A 279 -54.79 4.73 8.42
CA PHE A 279 -55.25 4.82 9.81
C PHE A 279 -56.11 6.05 10.08
N ILE A 280 -55.78 7.21 9.50
CA ILE A 280 -56.62 8.41 9.57
C ILE A 280 -58.00 8.15 8.94
N LEU A 281 -58.07 7.36 7.86
CA LEU A 281 -59.35 6.99 7.24
C LEU A 281 -60.23 6.17 8.17
N ILE A 282 -59.64 5.19 8.85
CA ILE A 282 -60.37 4.35 9.81
C ILE A 282 -60.86 5.19 10.98
N ALA A 283 -60.05 6.17 11.44
CA ALA A 283 -60.46 7.12 12.48
C ALA A 283 -61.66 7.97 12.04
N LEU A 284 -61.61 8.56 10.84
CA LEU A 284 -62.70 9.38 10.30
C LEU A 284 -63.99 8.57 10.09
N LEU A 285 -63.89 7.33 9.61
CA LEU A 285 -65.02 6.42 9.50
C LEU A 285 -65.63 6.10 10.88
N GLY A 286 -64.78 5.95 11.90
CA GLY A 286 -65.23 5.85 13.29
C GLY A 286 -65.98 7.09 13.77
N PHE A 287 -65.49 8.30 13.45
CA PHE A 287 -66.18 9.56 13.77
C PHE A 287 -67.52 9.71 13.05
N THR A 288 -67.60 9.39 11.75
CA THR A 288 -68.85 9.49 11.00
C THR A 288 -69.88 8.48 11.50
N LEU A 289 -69.48 7.24 11.79
CA LEU A 289 -70.38 6.27 12.42
C LEU A 289 -70.79 6.73 13.81
N GLY A 290 -69.88 7.33 14.59
CA GLY A 290 -70.20 7.87 15.91
C GLY A 290 -71.24 8.99 15.86
N ALA A 291 -71.13 9.90 14.88
CA ALA A 291 -72.09 10.98 14.68
C ALA A 291 -73.47 10.47 14.21
N LEU A 292 -73.49 9.42 13.36
CA LEU A 292 -74.74 8.78 12.89
C LEU A 292 -75.44 7.96 13.97
N TYR A 293 -74.69 7.40 14.93
CA TYR A 293 -75.24 6.55 16.01
C TYR A 293 -75.66 7.34 17.26
N ASP A 294 -75.42 8.65 17.33
CA ASP A 294 -75.83 9.49 18.47
C ASP A 294 -77.35 9.80 18.45
N GLU A 295 -78.07 9.42 17.38
CA GLU A 295 -79.53 9.39 17.31
C GLU A 295 -80.06 7.93 17.36
N GLU A 296 -80.41 7.50 18.58
CA GLU A 296 -81.15 6.28 18.98
C GLU A 296 -80.45 4.89 18.90
N PRO A 297 -80.46 4.10 20.00
CA PRO A 297 -79.75 2.82 20.09
C PRO A 297 -80.50 1.60 19.55
N ASN A 298 -81.65 1.75 18.88
CA ASN A 298 -82.50 0.63 18.51
C ASN A 298 -82.73 0.57 17.00
N MET A 299 -82.16 -0.48 16.40
CA MET A 299 -82.33 -0.84 15.01
C MET A 299 -83.81 -1.17 14.72
N GLN A 300 -84.54 -0.22 14.13
CA GLN A 300 -85.54 -0.51 13.13
C GLN A 300 -85.12 0.21 11.87
N ILE A 301 -84.94 -0.54 10.78
CA ILE A 301 -84.70 0.03 9.46
C ILE A 301 -85.97 0.80 9.08
N ALA A 302 -86.00 2.09 9.41
CA ALA A 302 -87.05 3.00 8.99
C ALA A 302 -87.02 3.07 7.45
N PRO A 303 -88.19 3.20 6.79
CA PRO A 303 -88.24 3.35 5.34
C PRO A 303 -87.41 4.57 4.94
N LEU A 304 -86.60 4.38 3.88
CA LEU A 304 -85.64 5.34 3.35
C LEU A 304 -86.29 6.73 3.21
N ASN A 305 -86.05 7.63 4.17
CA ASN A 305 -86.49 9.01 4.13
C ASN A 305 -85.40 9.86 3.45
N ASP A 306 -85.79 10.91 2.71
CA ASP A 306 -84.86 11.79 1.97
C ASP A 306 -83.78 12.42 2.88
N GLU A 307 -84.05 12.54 4.17
CA GLU A 307 -83.13 13.05 5.19
C GLU A 307 -81.98 12.07 5.49
N LEU A 308 -82.28 10.76 5.55
CA LEU A 308 -81.29 9.69 5.74
C LEU A 308 -80.36 9.58 4.51
N VAL A 309 -80.90 9.79 3.31
CA VAL A 309 -80.12 9.80 2.06
C VAL A 309 -79.10 10.94 2.06
N SER A 310 -79.43 12.10 2.66
CA SER A 310 -78.51 13.23 2.77
C SER A 310 -77.32 12.95 3.69
N GLU A 311 -77.53 12.25 4.81
CA GLU A 311 -76.48 11.87 5.74
C GLU A 311 -75.56 10.77 5.18
N TYR A 312 -76.12 9.79 4.47
CA TYR A 312 -75.34 8.79 3.73
C TYR A 312 -74.52 9.41 2.59
N LEU A 313 -75.04 10.45 1.92
CA LEU A 313 -74.29 11.21 0.91
C LEU A 313 -73.12 11.95 1.55
N ILE A 314 -73.29 12.55 2.73
CA ILE A 314 -72.20 13.20 3.48
C ILE A 314 -71.11 12.21 3.88
N ALA A 315 -71.46 10.96 4.23
CA ALA A 315 -70.49 9.89 4.50
C ALA A 315 -69.81 9.32 3.23
N LEU A 316 -70.46 9.40 2.06
CA LEU A 316 -69.89 9.02 0.76
C LEU A 316 -68.88 10.04 0.21
N VAL A 317 -69.00 11.32 0.60
CA VAL A 317 -68.04 12.37 0.21
C VAL A 317 -66.61 12.05 0.68
N PRO A 318 -66.33 11.74 1.97
CA PRO A 318 -65.00 11.34 2.37
C PRO A 318 -64.60 10.04 1.65
N ILE A 319 -65.43 9.00 1.58
CA ILE A 319 -65.09 7.71 0.94
C ILE A 319 -64.70 7.89 -0.55
N SER A 320 -65.41 8.75 -1.29
CA SER A 320 -65.10 9.04 -2.70
C SER A 320 -63.86 9.92 -2.88
N LEU A 321 -63.66 10.92 -2.01
CA LEU A 321 -62.47 11.77 -1.99
C LEU A 321 -61.22 10.96 -1.61
N ILE A 322 -61.39 9.98 -0.73
CA ILE A 322 -60.40 8.96 -0.32
C ILE A 322 -60.05 8.01 -1.47
N GLY A 323 -61.06 7.47 -2.17
CA GLY A 323 -60.84 6.61 -3.34
C GLY A 323 -60.11 7.34 -4.45
N TYR A 324 -60.41 8.62 -4.66
CA TYR A 324 -59.71 9.48 -5.61
C TYR A 324 -58.25 9.74 -5.21
N ILE A 325 -57.98 10.01 -3.92
CA ILE A 325 -56.62 10.19 -3.40
C ILE A 325 -55.82 8.88 -3.50
N LEU A 326 -56.36 7.74 -3.08
CA LEU A 326 -55.71 6.44 -3.22
C LEU A 326 -55.45 6.06 -4.68
N PHE A 327 -56.40 6.31 -5.59
CA PHE A 327 -56.22 6.10 -7.03
C PHE A 327 -55.11 6.99 -7.61
N ARG A 328 -55.04 8.26 -7.20
CA ARG A 328 -53.94 9.17 -7.58
C ARG A 328 -52.58 8.71 -7.04
N LEU A 329 -52.54 8.21 -5.80
CA LEU A 329 -51.32 7.70 -5.16
C LEU A 329 -50.84 6.38 -5.79
N PHE A 330 -51.74 5.46 -6.12
CA PHE A 330 -51.41 4.21 -6.84
C PHE A 330 -50.94 4.51 -8.28
N LYS A 331 -51.57 5.45 -8.98
CA LYS A 331 -51.14 5.88 -10.33
C LYS A 331 -49.77 6.58 -10.33
N LEU A 332 -49.35 7.15 -9.20
CA LEU A 332 -47.99 7.67 -9.01
C LEU A 332 -46.99 6.55 -8.73
N ARG A 333 -47.40 5.45 -8.10
CA ARG A 333 -46.55 4.25 -7.89
C ARG A 333 -46.22 3.53 -9.19
N ASP A 334 -47.16 3.47 -10.15
CA ASP A 334 -46.92 2.81 -11.46
C ASP A 334 -46.08 3.66 -12.43
N LYS A 335 -45.66 4.86 -12.02
CA LYS A 335 -44.74 5.76 -12.76
C LYS A 335 -43.38 5.97 -12.05
N LEU A 336 -43.20 5.38 -10.87
CA LEU A 336 -41.93 5.25 -10.12
C LEU A 336 -41.28 3.91 -10.47
#